data_AF-A0A0G1IFC0-F1
#
_entry.id   AF-A0A0G1IFC0-F1
#
_cell.length_a   1.000
_cell.length_b   1.000
_cell.length_c   1.000
_cell.angle_alpha   90.00
_cell.angle_beta   90.00
_cell.angle_gamma   90.00
#
_symmetry.space_group_name_H-M   'P 1'
#
loop_
_entity.id
_entity.type
_entity.pdbx_description
1 polymer ?
#
loop_
_entity_poly.entity_id
_entity_poly.type
_entity_poly.pdbx_seq_one_letter_code
_entity_poly.pdbx_strand_id
1 'polypeptide(L)'
;MTKLFEKLSRLSYPTILFIASCVTIACVLPLWIYIARQQTRLATKAMETIPLVEIVKPASTLSNRGEPTPMTGPVPLNPPTITRVYPWVGKVGDVIIIEGKNFGVYPKNRRLAVGGAVVEETSISDWQDSRIEALIPPDPQQGDTAAIRIDTHPIVESIPLVFYDETATVRLRKHPCIFVDCKRQAGNDCYSPTERKNNAFYPLSQRRNPFFASFG
;
A
#
# COMPACT_ATOMS: atom_id res chain seq x y z
N MET A 1 40.28 -40.66 -24.49
CA MET A 1 38.92 -41.06 -24.04
C MET A 1 38.82 -42.53 -23.62
N THR A 2 39.63 -43.46 -24.15
CA THR A 2 39.53 -44.91 -23.88
C THR A 2 39.96 -45.34 -22.45
N LYS A 3 41.03 -44.77 -21.90
CA LYS A 3 41.51 -45.09 -20.53
C LYS A 3 40.60 -44.63 -19.39
N LEU A 4 39.65 -43.73 -19.66
CA LEU A 4 38.73 -43.17 -18.67
C LEU A 4 37.48 -44.06 -18.54
N PHE A 5 37.01 -44.61 -19.68
CA PHE A 5 35.93 -45.61 -19.72
C PHE A 5 36.29 -46.92 -19.01
N GLU A 6 37.54 -47.36 -19.12
CA GLU A 6 38.02 -48.58 -18.46
C GLU A 6 38.08 -48.46 -16.93
N LYS A 7 38.27 -47.24 -16.41
CA LYS A 7 38.17 -46.97 -14.96
C LYS A 7 36.72 -46.91 -14.50
N LEU A 8 35.83 -46.29 -15.30
CA LEU A 8 34.39 -46.17 -14.99
C LEU A 8 33.69 -47.53 -14.93
N SER A 9 34.10 -48.51 -15.73
CA SER A 9 33.50 -49.85 -15.75
C SER A 9 33.87 -50.74 -14.56
N ARG A 10 34.85 -50.34 -13.74
CA ARG A 10 35.23 -51.05 -12.50
C ARG A 10 34.51 -50.52 -11.25
N LEU A 11 33.76 -49.43 -11.34
CA LEU A 11 33.03 -48.88 -10.19
C LEU A 11 31.69 -49.58 -9.98
N SER A 12 31.36 -49.78 -8.70
CA SER A 12 30.07 -50.35 -8.29
C SER A 12 28.91 -49.43 -8.70
N TYR A 13 27.80 -50.02 -9.16
CA TYR A 13 26.59 -49.32 -9.61
C TYR A 13 26.08 -48.19 -8.67
N PRO A 14 26.02 -48.36 -7.33
CA PRO A 14 25.65 -47.28 -6.41
C PRO A 14 26.59 -46.08 -6.44
N THR A 15 27.90 -46.29 -6.65
CA THR A 15 28.88 -45.20 -6.74
C THR A 15 28.68 -44.39 -8.02
N ILE A 16 28.30 -45.04 -9.12
CA ILE A 16 28.01 -44.39 -10.39
C ILE A 16 26.77 -43.50 -10.28
N LEU A 17 25.70 -43.99 -9.63
CA LEU A 17 24.49 -43.20 -9.37
C LEU A 17 24.77 -41.98 -8.49
N PHE A 18 25.60 -42.14 -7.46
CA PHE A 18 25.98 -41.03 -6.59
C PHE A 18 26.78 -39.95 -7.34
N ILE A 19 27.77 -40.37 -8.14
CA ILE A 19 28.56 -39.44 -8.95
C ILE A 19 27.68 -38.72 -9.98
N ALA A 20 26.75 -39.42 -10.63
CA ALA A 20 25.81 -38.82 -11.58
C ALA A 20 24.88 -37.80 -10.90
N SER A 21 24.36 -38.11 -9.71
CA SER A 21 23.56 -37.16 -8.91
C SER A 21 24.38 -35.93 -8.48
N CYS A 22 25.62 -36.12 -8.02
CA CYS A 22 26.48 -35.00 -7.67
C CYS A 22 26.81 -34.10 -8.88
N VAL A 23 27.12 -34.69 -10.05
CA VAL A 23 27.43 -33.93 -11.26
C VAL A 23 26.21 -33.17 -11.76
N THR A 24 25.02 -33.78 -11.74
CA THR A 24 23.79 -33.10 -12.14
C THR A 24 23.46 -31.93 -11.21
N ILE A 25 23.56 -32.09 -9.90
CA ILE A 25 23.36 -31.00 -8.93
C ILE A 25 24.41 -29.90 -9.12
N ALA A 26 25.69 -30.27 -9.28
CA ALA A 26 26.79 -29.33 -9.47
C ALA A 26 26.70 -28.53 -10.77
N CYS A 27 26.06 -29.06 -11.82
CA CYS A 27 25.84 -28.33 -13.07
C CYS A 27 24.52 -27.56 -13.08
N VAL A 28 23.44 -28.11 -12.52
CA VAL A 28 22.10 -27.51 -12.58
C VAL A 28 21.96 -26.34 -11.62
N LEU A 29 22.44 -26.45 -10.37
CA LEU A 29 22.35 -25.37 -9.38
C LEU A 29 23.00 -24.05 -9.83
N PRO A 30 24.26 -24.02 -10.30
CA PRO A 30 24.87 -22.77 -10.74
C PRO A 30 24.19 -22.21 -11.98
N LEU A 31 23.71 -23.05 -12.89
CA LEU A 31 22.98 -22.62 -14.08
C LEU A 31 21.62 -21.99 -13.70
N TRP A 32 20.92 -22.57 -12.71
CA TRP A 32 19.66 -22.05 -12.19
C TRP A 32 19.84 -20.71 -11.46
N ILE A 33 20.86 -20.61 -10.60
CA ILE A 33 21.23 -19.35 -9.93
C ILE A 33 21.65 -18.28 -10.95
N TYR A 34 22.38 -18.67 -11.99
CA TYR A 34 22.79 -17.76 -13.06
C TYR A 34 21.57 -17.19 -13.81
N ILE A 35 20.62 -18.04 -14.18
CA ILE A 35 19.37 -17.61 -14.85
C ILE A 35 18.55 -16.71 -13.93
N ALA A 36 18.40 -17.05 -12.64
CA ALA A 36 17.69 -16.21 -11.68
C ALA A 36 18.33 -14.81 -11.52
N ARG A 37 19.66 -14.72 -11.57
CA ARG A 37 20.40 -13.44 -11.54
C ARG A 37 20.25 -12.60 -12.82
N GLN A 38 19.97 -13.22 -13.97
CA GLN A 38 19.69 -12.48 -15.21
C GLN A 38 18.35 -11.77 -15.12
N GLN A 39 17.33 -12.39 -14.51
CA GLN A 39 16.00 -11.81 -14.36
C GLN A 39 16.00 -10.53 -13.50
N THR A 40 16.80 -10.49 -12.43
CA THR A 40 16.91 -9.29 -11.59
C THR A 40 17.63 -8.14 -12.29
N ARG A 41 18.69 -8.41 -13.07
CA ARG A 41 19.43 -7.38 -13.82
C ARG A 41 18.60 -6.72 -14.92
N LEU A 42 17.70 -7.46 -15.57
CA LEU A 42 16.81 -6.89 -16.59
C LEU A 42 15.78 -5.94 -15.98
N ALA A 43 15.25 -6.27 -14.80
CA ALA A 43 14.31 -5.40 -14.08
C ALA A 43 14.97 -4.08 -13.62
N THR A 44 16.24 -4.10 -13.19
CA THR A 44 16.93 -2.87 -12.76
C THR A 44 17.31 -1.97 -13.94
N LYS A 45 17.65 -2.53 -15.10
CA LYS A 45 17.99 -1.73 -16.31
C LYS A 45 16.79 -1.03 -16.94
N ALA A 46 15.58 -1.55 -16.75
CA ALA A 46 14.36 -0.88 -17.20
C ALA A 46 13.96 0.31 -16.31
N MET A 47 14.52 0.42 -15.11
CA MET A 47 14.30 1.57 -14.21
C MET A 47 15.24 2.75 -14.50
N GLU A 48 16.32 2.56 -15.27
CA GLU A 48 17.30 3.63 -15.55
C GLU A 48 16.94 4.48 -16.78
N THR A 49 15.99 4.06 -17.61
CA THR A 49 15.43 4.91 -18.66
C THR A 49 14.11 5.55 -18.22
N ILE A 50 14.17 6.42 -17.22
CA ILE A 50 13.26 7.58 -17.24
C ILE A 50 13.89 8.55 -18.25
N PRO A 51 13.34 8.74 -19.46
CA PRO A 51 13.86 9.73 -20.38
C PRO A 51 13.74 11.11 -19.69
N LEU A 52 14.88 11.73 -19.39
CA LEU A 52 14.97 13.12 -18.96
C LEU A 52 14.61 14.12 -20.08
N VAL A 53 13.71 13.80 -21.00
CA VAL A 53 13.23 14.77 -22.00
C VAL A 53 11.81 14.40 -22.49
N GLU A 54 10.79 14.89 -21.78
CA GLU A 54 9.65 15.52 -22.46
C GLU A 54 9.51 16.96 -21.97
N ILE A 55 10.63 17.67 -21.91
CA ILE A 55 10.64 19.13 -21.93
C ILE A 55 10.86 19.51 -23.39
N VAL A 56 9.75 19.72 -24.09
CA VAL A 56 9.50 20.56 -25.28
C VAL A 56 8.30 19.94 -26.00
N LYS A 57 7.13 20.07 -25.37
CA LYS A 57 5.91 20.33 -26.14
C LYS A 57 5.89 21.85 -26.34
N PRO A 58 5.82 22.35 -27.59
CA PRO A 58 6.09 23.74 -27.89
C PRO A 58 5.12 24.65 -27.14
N ALA A 59 5.71 25.67 -26.52
CA ALA A 59 5.10 26.87 -25.97
C ALA A 59 3.61 27.02 -26.32
N SER A 60 2.72 26.73 -25.36
CA SER A 60 1.47 27.46 -25.30
C SER A 60 1.85 28.92 -25.13
N THR A 61 1.54 29.71 -26.15
CA THR A 61 1.69 31.15 -26.21
C THR A 61 1.38 31.79 -24.85
N LEU A 62 2.40 32.45 -24.30
CA LEU A 62 2.26 33.35 -23.16
C LEU A 62 1.54 34.61 -23.68
N SER A 63 0.25 34.45 -23.95
CA SER A 63 -0.68 35.53 -24.23
C SER A 63 -1.13 36.08 -22.89
N ASN A 64 -0.54 37.23 -22.59
CA ASN A 64 -0.93 38.21 -21.58
C ASN A 64 -0.44 37.97 -20.16
N ARG A 65 0.48 38.87 -19.80
CA ARG A 65 0.77 39.39 -18.46
C ARG A 65 -0.52 39.56 -17.66
N GLY A 66 -0.80 38.59 -16.81
CA GLY A 66 -1.75 38.65 -15.71
C GLY A 66 -1.00 38.29 -14.43
N GLU A 67 -1.26 39.09 -13.39
CA GLU A 67 -1.05 38.90 -11.95
C GLU A 67 -0.61 37.49 -11.47
N PRO A 68 0.28 37.35 -10.47
CA PRO A 68 0.58 36.07 -9.83
C PRO A 68 -0.66 35.58 -9.07
N THR A 69 -1.60 34.99 -9.79
CA THR A 69 -2.75 34.30 -9.23
C THR A 69 -2.25 33.01 -8.59
N PRO A 70 -2.69 32.69 -7.35
CA PRO A 70 -2.39 31.39 -6.75
C PRO A 70 -2.82 30.31 -7.75
N MET A 71 -2.00 29.26 -7.91
CA MET A 71 -2.20 28.13 -8.83
C MET A 71 -3.53 27.42 -8.53
N THR A 72 -4.63 28.05 -8.90
CA THR A 72 -5.98 27.70 -8.50
C THR A 72 -6.66 27.16 -9.73
N GLY A 73 -6.87 25.85 -9.79
CA GLY A 73 -7.57 25.24 -10.90
C GLY A 73 -9.09 25.35 -10.77
N PRO A 74 -9.82 24.99 -11.85
CA PRO A 74 -11.27 25.02 -11.87
C PRO A 74 -11.87 24.00 -10.90
N VAL A 75 -13.01 24.35 -10.30
CA VAL A 75 -13.79 23.45 -9.45
C VAL A 75 -14.49 22.41 -10.35
N PRO A 76 -14.39 21.10 -10.04
CA PRO A 76 -15.06 20.06 -10.81
C PRO A 76 -16.59 20.17 -10.68
N LEU A 77 -17.33 19.82 -11.74
CA LEU A 77 -18.81 19.88 -11.75
C LEU A 77 -19.46 18.74 -10.94
N ASN A 78 -18.76 17.60 -10.87
CA ASN A 78 -19.26 16.40 -10.22
C ASN A 78 -18.76 16.34 -8.77
N PRO A 79 -19.52 15.72 -7.85
CA PRO A 79 -19.06 15.52 -6.49
C PRO A 79 -17.79 14.65 -6.44
N PRO A 80 -16.88 14.92 -5.49
CA PRO A 80 -15.69 14.11 -5.30
C PRO A 80 -16.08 12.69 -4.89
N THR A 81 -15.20 11.73 -5.12
CA THR A 81 -15.39 10.35 -4.64
C THR A 81 -14.05 9.77 -4.26
N ILE A 82 -13.93 9.25 -3.04
CA ILE A 82 -12.74 8.55 -2.57
C ILE A 82 -12.90 7.06 -2.90
N THR A 83 -11.97 6.51 -3.67
CA THR A 83 -11.96 5.08 -4.02
C THR A 83 -11.05 4.30 -3.08
N ARG A 84 -9.88 4.87 -2.75
CA ARG A 84 -8.86 4.19 -1.97
C ARG A 84 -8.02 5.20 -1.20
N VAL A 85 -7.59 4.78 -0.02
CA VAL A 85 -6.54 5.47 0.74
C VAL A 85 -5.44 4.47 1.05
N TYR A 86 -4.19 4.87 0.84
CA TYR A 86 -3.03 4.05 1.09
C TYR A 86 -1.86 4.90 1.62
N PRO A 87 -1.14 4.46 2.66
CA PRO A 87 -1.41 3.24 3.45
C PRO A 87 -2.63 3.40 4.36
N TRP A 88 -3.30 2.28 4.71
CA TRP A 88 -4.41 2.29 5.68
C TRP A 88 -3.94 2.28 7.14
N VAL A 89 -2.64 2.03 7.35
CA VAL A 89 -1.94 2.20 8.62
C VAL A 89 -0.74 3.10 8.40
N GLY A 90 -0.60 4.19 9.16
CA GLY A 90 0.48 5.15 8.97
C GLY A 90 0.93 5.81 10.27
N LYS A 91 2.20 6.23 10.31
CA LYS A 91 2.73 7.02 11.41
C LYS A 91 2.37 8.50 11.22
N VAL A 92 2.22 9.24 12.30
CA VAL A 92 2.16 10.71 12.24
C VAL A 92 3.35 11.26 11.43
N GLY A 93 3.08 12.14 10.47
CA GLY A 93 4.08 12.69 9.55
C GLY A 93 4.41 11.83 8.33
N ASP A 94 3.87 10.62 8.19
CA ASP A 94 4.01 9.85 6.94
C ASP A 94 3.13 10.42 5.83
N VAL A 95 3.52 10.17 4.58
CA VAL A 95 2.72 10.52 3.40
C VAL A 95 1.60 9.51 3.21
N ILE A 96 0.38 10.01 3.09
CA ILE A 96 -0.79 9.25 2.64
C ILE A 96 -1.18 9.66 1.22
N ILE A 97 -1.63 8.67 0.46
CA ILE A 97 -2.14 8.82 -0.90
C ILE A 97 -3.63 8.54 -0.88
N ILE A 98 -4.41 9.53 -1.29
CA ILE A 98 -5.86 9.43 -1.43
C ILE A 98 -6.18 9.41 -2.92
N GLU A 99 -6.75 8.29 -3.38
CA GLU A 99 -7.14 8.08 -4.77
C GLU A 99 -8.66 8.20 -4.93
N GLY A 100 -9.07 8.82 -6.02
CA GLY A 100 -10.48 9.10 -6.26
C GLY A 100 -10.74 9.74 -7.60
N LYS A 101 -11.84 10.49 -7.66
CA LYS A 101 -12.30 11.19 -8.87
C LYS A 101 -12.88 12.55 -8.49
N ASN A 102 -12.82 13.49 -9.43
CA ASN A 102 -13.40 14.82 -9.32
C ASN A 102 -12.85 15.61 -8.12
N PHE A 103 -11.56 15.51 -7.86
CA PHE A 103 -10.91 16.36 -6.84
C PHE A 103 -10.52 17.74 -7.39
N GLY A 104 -10.45 17.89 -8.72
CA GLY A 104 -9.89 19.07 -9.38
C GLY A 104 -8.37 19.18 -9.19
N VAL A 105 -7.73 20.01 -10.01
CA VAL A 105 -6.29 20.33 -9.87
C VAL A 105 -6.19 21.59 -9.03
N TYR A 106 -5.68 21.49 -7.80
CA TYR A 106 -5.55 22.62 -6.86
C TYR A 106 -6.76 23.60 -6.82
N PRO A 107 -7.99 23.16 -6.51
CA PRO A 107 -9.14 24.07 -6.45
C PRO A 107 -9.03 25.06 -5.27
N LYS A 108 -9.68 26.23 -5.42
CA LYS A 108 -9.56 27.37 -4.49
C LYS A 108 -9.98 27.06 -3.06
N ASN A 109 -11.09 26.34 -2.92
CA ASN A 109 -11.77 26.10 -1.65
C ASN A 109 -11.70 24.63 -1.28
N ARG A 110 -10.50 24.07 -1.15
CA ARG A 110 -10.31 22.68 -0.71
C ARG A 110 -9.99 22.60 0.76
N ARG A 111 -10.57 21.60 1.43
CA ARG A 111 -10.21 21.22 2.79
C ARG A 111 -10.06 19.71 2.85
N LEU A 112 -8.96 19.26 3.45
CA LEU A 112 -8.68 17.87 3.73
C LEU A 112 -8.62 17.69 5.25
N ALA A 113 -9.29 16.67 5.75
CA ALA A 113 -9.19 16.22 7.13
C ALA A 113 -8.69 14.78 7.13
N VAL A 114 -7.78 14.45 8.04
CA VAL A 114 -7.24 13.10 8.19
C VAL A 114 -7.27 12.76 9.67
N GLY A 115 -7.99 11.70 10.04
CA GLY A 115 -8.11 11.30 11.44
C GLY A 115 -8.82 12.35 12.29
N GLY A 116 -9.81 13.04 11.72
CA GLY A 116 -10.58 14.08 12.41
C GLY A 116 -9.86 15.43 12.56
N ALA A 117 -8.58 15.53 12.19
CA ALA A 117 -7.81 16.77 12.20
C ALA A 117 -7.77 17.40 10.79
N VAL A 118 -7.89 18.73 10.72
CA VAL A 118 -7.72 19.48 9.46
C VAL A 118 -6.25 19.44 9.07
N VAL A 119 -5.96 19.08 7.82
CA VAL A 119 -4.60 19.10 7.27
C VAL A 119 -4.28 20.52 6.80
N GLU A 120 -3.15 21.05 7.27
CA GLU A 120 -2.63 22.34 6.83
C GLU A 120 -2.17 22.30 5.36
N GLU A 121 -2.30 23.41 4.66
CA GLU A 121 -1.95 23.51 3.23
C GLU A 121 -0.47 23.15 2.98
N THR A 122 0.42 23.48 3.92
CA THR A 122 1.85 23.15 3.84
C THR A 122 2.15 21.65 3.92
N SER A 123 1.21 20.87 4.45
CA SER A 123 1.32 19.41 4.59
C SER A 123 0.76 18.67 3.37
N ILE A 124 0.19 19.38 2.40
CA ILE A 124 -0.29 18.83 1.13
C ILE A 124 0.83 18.94 0.11
N SER A 125 1.42 17.81 -0.24
CA SER A 125 2.52 17.74 -1.20
C SER A 125 2.02 17.88 -2.63
N ASP A 126 0.88 17.26 -2.95
CA ASP A 126 0.31 17.31 -4.29
C ASP A 126 -1.22 17.17 -4.30
N TRP A 127 -1.90 17.89 -5.19
CA TRP A 127 -3.35 17.84 -5.36
C TRP A 127 -3.77 17.80 -6.83
N GLN A 128 -4.12 16.61 -7.30
CA GLN A 128 -4.59 16.36 -8.64
C GLN A 128 -6.04 15.86 -8.63
N ASP A 129 -6.66 15.80 -9.82
CA ASP A 129 -8.08 15.43 -9.96
C ASP A 129 -8.42 14.03 -9.45
N SER A 130 -7.49 13.08 -9.57
CA SER A 130 -7.70 11.68 -9.16
C SER A 130 -6.82 11.24 -8.00
N ARG A 131 -5.94 12.11 -7.49
CA ARG A 131 -4.90 11.75 -6.53
C ARG A 131 -4.49 12.94 -5.67
N ILE A 132 -4.44 12.72 -4.37
CA ILE A 132 -3.97 13.71 -3.39
C ILE A 132 -2.87 13.04 -2.55
N GLU A 133 -1.77 13.75 -2.36
CA GLU A 133 -0.70 13.38 -1.45
C GLU A 133 -0.64 14.38 -0.30
N ALA A 134 -0.75 13.89 0.93
CA ALA A 134 -0.68 14.73 2.12
C ALA A 134 0.02 14.00 3.28
N LEU A 135 0.59 14.76 4.20
CA LEU A 135 1.16 14.23 5.44
C LEU A 135 0.07 14.00 6.48
N ILE A 136 0.24 12.96 7.30
CA ILE A 136 -0.64 12.71 8.45
C ILE A 136 -0.40 13.81 9.50
N PRO A 137 -1.45 14.55 9.91
CA PRO A 137 -1.34 15.65 10.88
C PRO A 137 -0.97 15.14 12.28
N PRO A 138 -0.46 16.02 13.16
CA PRO A 138 -0.26 15.68 14.58
C PRO A 138 -1.61 15.36 15.25
N ASP A 139 -1.56 14.46 16.24
CA ASP A 139 -2.71 14.05 17.06
C ASP A 139 -3.95 13.52 16.30
N PRO A 140 -3.81 12.54 15.39
CA PRO A 140 -4.95 11.94 14.72
C PRO A 140 -5.82 11.11 15.69
N GLN A 141 -7.14 11.19 15.54
CA GLN A 141 -8.07 10.33 16.26
C GLN A 141 -7.98 8.89 15.72
N GLN A 142 -7.75 7.93 16.62
CA GLN A 142 -7.59 6.53 16.23
C GLN A 142 -8.91 5.92 15.73
N GLY A 143 -8.87 5.27 14.56
CA GLY A 143 -10.07 4.66 13.95
C GLY A 143 -10.97 5.66 13.23
N ASP A 144 -10.49 6.88 13.03
CA ASP A 144 -11.17 7.92 12.26
C ASP A 144 -10.71 7.88 10.78
N THR A 145 -11.37 8.69 9.95
CA THR A 145 -11.39 8.58 8.50
C THR A 145 -10.69 9.77 7.83
N ALA A 146 -10.31 9.65 6.55
CA ALA A 146 -9.95 10.81 5.74
C ALA A 146 -11.19 11.43 5.10
N ALA A 147 -11.43 12.72 5.36
CA ALA A 147 -12.56 13.47 4.85
C ALA A 147 -12.11 14.58 3.89
N ILE A 148 -12.78 14.73 2.76
CA ILE A 148 -12.49 15.76 1.76
C ILE A 148 -13.72 16.64 1.58
N ARG A 149 -13.51 17.95 1.57
CA ARG A 149 -14.50 18.94 1.15
C ARG A 149 -13.92 19.84 0.05
N ILE A 150 -14.64 19.95 -1.05
CA ILE A 150 -14.27 20.81 -2.18
C ILE A 150 -15.42 21.77 -2.45
N ASP A 151 -15.19 23.03 -2.16
CA ASP A 151 -16.11 24.13 -2.39
C ASP A 151 -17.51 23.85 -1.80
N THR A 152 -18.53 23.71 -2.66
CA THR A 152 -19.94 23.48 -2.32
C THR A 152 -20.36 22.00 -2.35
N HIS A 153 -19.45 21.08 -2.70
CA HIS A 153 -19.75 19.66 -2.75
C HIS A 153 -19.90 19.05 -1.36
N PRO A 154 -20.68 17.96 -1.22
CA PRO A 154 -20.79 17.24 0.05
C PRO A 154 -19.43 16.73 0.52
N ILE A 155 -19.27 16.63 1.84
CA ILE A 155 -18.10 16.02 2.45
C ILE A 155 -18.09 14.53 2.11
N VAL A 156 -16.94 14.03 1.67
CA VAL A 156 -16.73 12.62 1.31
C VAL A 156 -15.70 12.02 2.24
N GLU A 157 -16.00 10.83 2.75
CA GLU A 157 -15.21 10.12 3.75
C GLU A 157 -14.67 8.79 3.19
N SER A 158 -13.45 8.42 3.58
CA SER A 158 -12.81 7.15 3.23
C SER A 158 -13.23 5.97 4.15
N ILE A 159 -12.53 4.85 4.02
CA ILE A 159 -12.55 3.78 5.02
C ILE A 159 -11.75 4.24 6.25
N PRO A 160 -12.07 3.75 7.48
CA PRO A 160 -11.30 4.07 8.69
C PRO A 160 -9.82 3.74 8.57
N LEU A 161 -8.98 4.62 9.11
CA LEU A 161 -7.54 4.52 9.08
C LEU A 161 -6.98 4.27 10.48
N VAL A 162 -5.84 3.59 10.55
CA VAL A 162 -5.15 3.31 11.81
C VAL A 162 -3.87 4.14 11.87
N PHE A 163 -3.85 5.08 12.81
CA PHE A 163 -2.68 5.91 13.04
C PHE A 163 -1.90 5.42 14.26
N TYR A 164 -0.58 5.55 14.21
CA TYR A 164 0.29 5.28 15.33
C TYR A 164 1.36 6.37 15.47
N ASP A 165 1.92 6.46 16.66
CA ASP A 165 3.00 7.37 17.03
C ASP A 165 4.17 6.55 17.62
N GLU A 166 5.33 7.17 17.81
CA GLU A 166 6.51 6.55 18.44
C GLU A 166 6.23 6.04 19.87
N THR A 167 5.19 6.58 20.52
CA THR A 167 4.75 6.18 21.86
C THR A 167 3.77 5.00 21.87
N ALA A 168 3.38 4.47 20.71
CA ALA A 168 2.40 3.39 20.62
C ALA A 168 2.92 2.07 21.21
N THR A 169 2.28 1.59 22.27
CA THR A 169 2.65 0.30 22.90
C THR A 169 2.06 -0.88 22.13
N VAL A 170 2.91 -1.70 21.53
CA VAL A 170 2.50 -2.95 20.86
C VAL A 170 2.14 -3.99 21.92
N ARG A 171 0.85 -4.21 22.13
CA ARG A 171 0.37 -5.32 22.97
C ARG A 171 0.20 -6.57 22.12
N LEU A 172 1.19 -7.44 22.15
CA LEU A 172 1.06 -8.79 21.58
C LEU A 172 0.06 -9.58 22.42
N ARG A 173 -1.19 -9.66 21.95
CA ARG A 173 -2.11 -10.68 22.45
C ARG A 173 -1.74 -11.99 21.77
N LYS A 174 -1.18 -12.93 22.52
CA LYS A 174 -1.08 -14.33 22.10
C LYS A 174 -2.50 -14.85 21.90
N HIS A 175 -3.00 -14.76 20.68
CA HIS A 175 -4.19 -15.49 20.31
C HIS A 175 -3.85 -16.97 20.46
N PRO A 176 -4.69 -17.80 21.09
CA PRO A 176 -4.54 -19.24 21.01
C PRO A 176 -4.88 -19.63 19.58
N CYS A 177 -3.91 -19.51 18.67
CA CYS A 177 -3.94 -20.28 17.44
C CYS A 177 -3.81 -21.73 17.88
N ILE A 178 -4.95 -22.39 18.08
CA ILE A 178 -5.01 -23.83 18.24
C ILE A 178 -4.57 -24.38 16.89
N PHE A 179 -3.32 -24.81 16.80
CA PHE A 179 -2.95 -25.81 15.80
C PHE A 179 -3.70 -27.08 16.19
N VAL A 180 -4.84 -27.32 15.56
CA VAL A 180 -5.40 -28.68 15.53
C VAL A 180 -4.53 -29.44 14.55
N ASP A 181 -3.45 -30.01 15.06
CA ASP A 181 -2.76 -31.11 14.40
C ASP A 181 -3.75 -32.28 14.36
N CYS A 182 -4.46 -32.41 13.25
CA CYS A 182 -5.49 -33.44 13.10
C CYS A 182 -4.78 -34.77 12.81
N LYS A 183 -4.19 -35.38 13.84
CA LYS A 183 -3.92 -36.81 13.80
C LYS A 183 -5.26 -37.52 13.71
N ARG A 184 -5.51 -38.06 12.52
CA ARG A 184 -6.60 -38.97 12.16
C ARG A 184 -6.74 -40.06 13.24
N GLN A 185 -7.67 -39.86 14.16
CA GLN A 185 -8.19 -40.92 15.02
C GLN A 185 -9.69 -41.00 14.80
N ALA A 186 -10.11 -42.22 14.47
CA ALA A 186 -11.45 -42.57 14.04
C ALA A 186 -12.48 -42.25 15.13
N GLY A 187 -13.55 -41.55 14.74
CA GLY A 187 -14.67 -41.22 15.61
C GLY A 187 -15.34 -39.97 15.09
N ASN A 188 -16.57 -40.12 14.60
CA ASN A 188 -17.37 -39.07 13.98
C ASN A 188 -17.67 -37.93 14.96
N ASP A 189 -17.91 -36.75 14.37
CA ASP A 189 -18.56 -35.55 14.94
C ASP A 189 -17.63 -34.40 15.38
N CYS A 190 -17.19 -33.60 14.39
CA CYS A 190 -16.73 -32.23 14.60
C CYS A 190 -17.96 -31.31 14.80
N TYR A 191 -18.35 -31.05 16.05
CA TYR A 191 -19.22 -29.90 16.35
C TYR A 191 -18.37 -28.63 16.51
N SER A 192 -18.59 -27.67 15.62
CA SER A 192 -18.17 -26.27 15.79
C SER A 192 -18.95 -25.65 16.97
N PRO A 193 -18.30 -24.99 17.94
CA PRO A 193 -19.02 -24.15 18.89
C PRO A 193 -19.48 -22.88 18.16
N THR A 194 -20.70 -22.92 17.65
CA THR A 194 -21.50 -21.72 17.42
C THR A 194 -21.78 -21.06 18.77
N GLU A 195 -21.34 -19.81 18.88
CA GLU A 195 -22.08 -18.72 19.51
C GLU A 195 -22.47 -18.86 21.00
N ARG A 196 -21.68 -18.19 21.87
CA ARG A 196 -22.21 -17.71 23.15
C ARG A 196 -21.66 -16.34 23.54
N LYS A 197 -22.49 -15.34 23.21
CA LYS A 197 -22.75 -14.09 23.94
C LYS A 197 -21.53 -13.29 24.39
N ASN A 198 -21.11 -12.35 23.55
CA ASN A 198 -20.70 -11.03 24.02
C ASN A 198 -21.28 -9.99 23.08
N ASN A 199 -22.47 -9.49 23.44
CA ASN A 199 -22.92 -8.18 23.04
C ASN A 199 -21.97 -7.13 23.64
N ALA A 200 -20.79 -6.99 23.05
CA ALA A 200 -20.12 -5.70 22.97
C ALA A 200 -20.57 -5.13 21.63
N PHE A 201 -21.81 -4.65 21.64
CA PHE A 201 -22.29 -3.63 20.73
C PHE A 201 -21.20 -2.55 20.74
N TYR A 202 -20.37 -2.46 19.70
CA TYR A 202 -19.68 -1.22 19.44
C TYR A 202 -20.80 -0.19 19.38
N PRO A 203 -20.88 0.78 20.30
CA PRO A 203 -21.73 1.91 19.99
C PRO A 203 -21.16 2.43 18.68
N LEU A 204 -21.95 2.34 17.61
CA LEU A 204 -21.94 3.39 16.60
C LEU A 204 -22.20 4.65 17.41
N SER A 205 -21.11 5.21 17.93
CA SER A 205 -21.05 6.52 18.53
C SER A 205 -21.34 7.43 17.36
N GLN A 206 -22.63 7.61 17.13
CA GLN A 206 -23.26 8.72 16.46
C GLN A 206 -23.00 9.99 17.29
N ARG A 207 -21.74 10.20 17.72
CA ARG A 207 -21.25 11.54 17.98
C ARG A 207 -20.93 12.07 16.60
N ARG A 208 -21.82 12.93 16.10
CA ARG A 208 -21.37 14.06 15.29
C ARG A 208 -20.15 14.62 16.01
N ASN A 209 -18.96 14.38 15.47
CA ASN A 209 -17.73 14.90 16.03
C ASN A 209 -17.90 16.42 16.02
N PRO A 210 -17.85 17.13 17.16
CA PRO A 210 -18.02 18.58 17.18
C PRO A 210 -16.94 19.28 16.35
N PHE A 211 -15.86 18.57 15.98
CA PHE A 211 -14.83 19.06 15.07
C PHE A 211 -15.34 19.27 13.63
N PHE A 212 -16.26 18.43 13.14
CA PHE A 212 -16.86 18.61 11.81
C PHE A 212 -17.87 19.77 11.75
N ALA A 213 -18.29 20.33 12.88
CA ALA A 213 -19.04 21.59 12.90
C ALA A 213 -18.17 22.80 12.50
N SER A 214 -16.85 22.68 12.60
CA SER A 214 -15.88 23.70 12.13
C SER A 214 -15.57 23.59 10.63
N PHE A 215 -16.09 22.58 9.94
CA PHE A 215 -15.93 22.41 8.50
C PHE A 215 -16.99 23.15 7.65
N GLY A 216 -17.93 23.84 8.31
CA GLY A 216 -18.87 24.78 7.69
C GLY A 216 -18.20 25.88 6.87
#